data_AF-A0A4V1BGH8-F1
#
_entry.id   AF-A0A4V1BGH8-F1
#
_cell.length_a   1.000
_cell.length_b   1.000
_cell.length_c   1.000
_cell.angle_alpha   90.00
_cell.angle_beta   90.00
_cell.angle_gamma   90.00
#
_symmetry.space_group_name_H-M   'P 1'
#
loop_
_entity.id
_entity.type
_entity.pdbx_description
1 polymer ?
#
loop_
_entity_poly.entity_id
_entity_poly.type
_entity_poly.pdbx_seq_one_letter_code
_entity_poly.pdbx_strand_id
1 'polypeptide(L)'
;MNAWELRRRLEKAVFARIRDEHGDTAITEEPYISRLTGYNYGDQDVPVDYLHAIEAADWVNRIAHSMTDEYACKARGQGHSWDDIADAFGIDRDEVSEPAVEAFQRVAPPERYGWGDNNACWTCTSCNQRVTDRGPYEGNPADNETGHGEDCERHQREISAYRRQWDRADNGPEWEFER
;
A
#
# COMPACT_ATOMS: atom_id res chain seq x y z
N MET A 1 -14.87 -11.86 -8.48
CA MET A 1 -15.69 -11.20 -7.44
C MET A 1 -16.04 -9.82 -7.95
N ASN A 2 -17.31 -9.42 -7.94
CA ASN A 2 -17.70 -8.07 -8.34
C ASN A 2 -17.74 -7.12 -7.13
N ALA A 3 -17.78 -5.80 -7.38
CA ALA A 3 -17.77 -4.79 -6.33
C ALA A 3 -18.93 -4.95 -5.33
N TRP A 4 -20.09 -5.41 -5.80
CA TRP A 4 -21.26 -5.64 -4.95
C TRP A 4 -21.05 -6.78 -3.96
N GLU A 5 -20.48 -7.91 -4.41
CA GLU A 5 -20.19 -9.05 -3.55
C GLU A 5 -19.14 -8.70 -2.49
N LEU A 6 -18.10 -7.94 -2.88
CA LEU A 6 -17.09 -7.45 -1.94
C LEU A 6 -17.70 -6.51 -0.89
N ARG A 7 -18.52 -5.54 -1.32
CA ARG A 7 -19.25 -4.64 -0.41
C ARG A 7 -20.05 -5.43 0.61
N ARG A 8 -20.82 -6.43 0.18
CA ARG A 8 -21.64 -7.25 1.08
C ARG A 8 -20.80 -8.02 2.11
N ARG A 9 -19.60 -8.47 1.74
CA ARG A 9 -18.67 -9.13 2.68
C ARG A 9 -18.10 -8.13 3.69
N LEU A 10 -17.74 -6.93 3.25
CA LEU A 10 -17.27 -5.86 4.14
C LEU A 10 -18.36 -5.40 5.10
N GLU A 11 -19.59 -5.24 4.62
CA GLU A 11 -20.76 -4.89 5.43
C GLU A 11 -21.01 -5.93 6.53
N LYS A 12 -20.85 -7.22 6.23
CA LYS A 12 -20.89 -8.27 7.25
C LYS A 12 -19.80 -8.12 8.30
N ALA A 13 -18.58 -7.74 7.92
CA ALA A 13 -17.50 -7.49 8.87
C ALA A 13 -17.78 -6.26 9.76
N VAL A 14 -18.34 -5.20 9.17
CA VAL A 14 -18.78 -4.01 9.91
C VAL A 14 -19.88 -4.38 10.90
N PHE A 15 -20.92 -5.10 10.49
CA PHE A 15 -22.00 -5.50 11.39
C PHE A 15 -21.55 -6.48 12.47
N ALA A 16 -20.61 -7.39 12.16
CA ALA A 16 -19.99 -8.23 13.18
C ALA A 16 -19.29 -7.38 14.24
N ARG A 17 -18.53 -6.36 13.83
CA ARG A 17 -17.88 -5.44 14.77
C ARG A 17 -18.88 -4.67 15.64
N ILE A 18 -19.94 -4.14 15.04
CA ILE A 18 -21.00 -3.43 15.78
C ILE A 18 -21.64 -4.35 16.83
N ARG A 19 -21.95 -5.60 16.46
CA ARG A 19 -22.53 -6.58 17.39
C ARG A 19 -21.55 -6.93 18.53
N ASP A 20 -20.26 -7.08 18.21
CA ASP A 20 -19.23 -7.36 19.22
C ASP A 20 -19.07 -6.21 20.25
N GLU A 21 -19.21 -4.95 19.82
CA GLU A 21 -19.03 -3.78 20.71
C GLU A 21 -20.31 -3.31 21.41
N HIS A 22 -21.46 -3.41 20.74
CA HIS A 22 -22.71 -2.80 21.18
C HIS A 22 -23.86 -3.80 21.37
N GLY A 23 -23.60 -5.09 21.16
CA GLY A 23 -24.56 -6.19 21.29
C GLY A 23 -25.45 -6.38 20.05
N ASP A 24 -26.17 -7.51 20.02
CA ASP A 24 -26.98 -7.91 18.87
C ASP A 24 -28.10 -6.92 18.52
N THR A 25 -28.62 -6.19 19.51
CA THR A 25 -29.67 -5.18 19.33
C THR A 25 -29.19 -3.91 18.65
N ALA A 26 -27.88 -3.75 18.41
CA ALA A 26 -27.34 -2.61 17.68
C ALA A 26 -27.54 -2.72 16.15
N ILE A 27 -27.99 -3.89 15.67
CA ILE A 27 -28.46 -4.11 14.30
C ILE A 27 -29.95 -4.46 14.34
N THR A 28 -30.74 -3.85 13.46
CA THR A 28 -32.16 -4.15 13.28
C THR A 28 -32.44 -4.51 11.82
N GLU A 29 -33.58 -5.15 11.56
CA GLU A 29 -34.06 -5.40 10.20
C GLU A 29 -35.03 -4.28 9.78
N GLU A 30 -34.83 -3.74 8.59
CA GLU A 30 -35.73 -2.77 7.96
C GLU A 30 -36.04 -3.17 6.51
N PRO A 31 -37.22 -2.83 5.97
CA PRO A 31 -37.55 -3.15 4.58
C PRO A 31 -36.69 -2.32 3.61
N TYR A 32 -36.06 -2.97 2.64
CA TYR A 32 -35.28 -2.35 1.58
C TYR A 32 -36.18 -1.89 0.43
N ILE A 33 -36.72 -0.68 0.58
CA ILE A 33 -37.66 -0.10 -0.39
C ILE A 33 -36.94 0.85 -1.35
N SER A 34 -37.12 0.62 -2.65
CA SER A 34 -36.67 1.55 -3.69
C SER A 34 -37.31 2.92 -3.51
N ARG A 35 -36.50 3.97 -3.31
CA ARG A 35 -37.01 5.35 -3.31
C ARG A 35 -37.56 5.79 -4.67
N LEU A 36 -37.11 5.18 -5.77
CA LEU A 36 -37.51 5.52 -7.12
C LEU A 36 -38.81 4.81 -7.55
N THR A 37 -38.96 3.54 -7.19
CA THR A 37 -40.06 2.69 -7.70
C THR A 37 -41.07 2.27 -6.63
N GLY A 38 -40.75 2.44 -5.34
CA GLY A 38 -41.54 1.91 -4.23
C GLY A 38 -41.48 0.38 -4.09
N TYR A 39 -40.71 -0.31 -4.95
CA TYR A 39 -40.57 -1.76 -4.89
C TYR A 39 -39.81 -2.19 -3.61
N ASN A 40 -40.36 -3.15 -2.88
CA ASN A 40 -39.72 -3.75 -1.71
C ASN A 40 -38.86 -4.95 -2.18
N TYR A 41 -37.56 -4.85 -1.96
CA TYR A 41 -36.59 -5.89 -2.29
C TYR A 41 -36.37 -6.92 -1.15
N GLY A 42 -37.18 -6.86 -0.09
CA GLY A 42 -37.06 -7.68 1.11
C GLY A 42 -36.49 -6.88 2.28
N ASP A 43 -36.13 -7.57 3.35
CA ASP A 43 -35.57 -6.94 4.55
C ASP A 43 -34.04 -6.85 4.47
N GLN A 44 -33.47 -5.84 5.10
CA GLN A 44 -32.03 -5.61 5.23
C GLN A 44 -31.65 -5.33 6.69
N ASP A 45 -30.53 -5.90 7.11
CA ASP A 45 -29.86 -5.50 8.35
C ASP A 45 -29.39 -4.05 8.21
N VAL A 46 -29.72 -3.21 9.20
CA VAL A 46 -29.24 -1.83 9.31
C VAL A 46 -28.75 -1.54 10.73
N PRO A 47 -27.73 -0.67 10.88
CA PRO A 47 -27.34 -0.17 12.19
C PRO A 47 -28.47 0.66 12.81
N VAL A 48 -28.71 0.47 14.12
CA VAL A 48 -29.59 1.34 14.90
C VAL A 48 -28.97 2.73 15.07
N ASP A 49 -27.64 2.79 15.20
CA ASP A 49 -26.87 4.03 15.26
C ASP A 49 -25.77 4.02 14.18
N TYR A 50 -25.86 4.99 13.27
CA TYR A 50 -24.89 5.12 12.18
C TYR A 50 -23.54 5.69 12.62
N LEU A 51 -23.42 6.27 13.83
CA LEU A 51 -22.12 6.63 14.39
C LEU A 51 -21.30 5.36 14.72
N HIS A 52 -21.90 4.36 15.35
CA HIS A 52 -21.26 3.05 15.55
C HIS A 52 -20.90 2.39 14.20
N ALA A 53 -21.74 2.58 13.17
CA ALA A 53 -21.45 2.07 11.84
C ALA A 53 -20.24 2.75 11.18
N ILE A 54 -20.09 4.07 11.35
CA ILE A 54 -18.92 4.80 10.87
C ILE A 54 -17.66 4.34 11.60
N GLU A 55 -17.71 4.20 12.93
CA GLU A 55 -16.57 3.73 13.73
C GLU A 55 -16.12 2.33 13.33
N ALA A 56 -17.06 1.39 13.19
CA ALA A 56 -16.77 0.04 12.74
C ALA A 56 -16.25 -0.01 11.30
N ALA A 57 -16.81 0.79 10.38
CA ALA A 57 -16.34 0.87 9.00
C ALA A 57 -14.92 1.46 8.91
N ASP A 58 -14.62 2.51 9.68
CA ASP A 58 -13.27 3.09 9.77
C ASP A 58 -12.26 2.07 10.31
N TRP A 59 -12.63 1.29 11.31
CA TRP A 59 -11.78 0.22 11.85
C TRP A 59 -11.46 -0.85 10.79
N VAL A 60 -12.46 -1.33 10.04
CA VAL A 60 -12.25 -2.26 8.92
C VAL A 60 -11.36 -1.63 7.85
N ASN A 61 -11.56 -0.35 7.53
CA ASN A 61 -10.73 0.39 6.58
C ASN A 61 -9.26 0.46 7.04
N ARG A 62 -9.00 0.74 8.33
CA ARG A 62 -7.64 0.78 8.89
C ARG A 62 -6.95 -0.57 8.84
N ILE A 63 -7.66 -1.69 9.06
CA ILE A 63 -7.09 -3.03 8.90
C ILE A 63 -6.73 -3.30 7.43
N ALA A 64 -7.63 -2.96 6.50
CA ALA A 64 -7.36 -3.14 5.07
C ALA A 64 -6.12 -2.33 4.63
N HIS A 65 -5.97 -1.09 5.12
CA HIS A 65 -4.77 -0.28 4.89
C HIS A 65 -3.53 -0.94 5.50
N SER A 66 -3.60 -1.37 6.76
CA SER A 66 -2.46 -2.04 7.42
C SER A 66 -2.01 -3.32 6.70
N MET A 67 -2.95 -4.11 6.16
CA MET A 67 -2.62 -5.29 5.35
C MET A 67 -1.93 -4.91 4.05
N THR A 68 -2.34 -3.79 3.46
CA THR A 68 -1.76 -3.25 2.23
C THR A 68 -0.30 -2.83 2.46
N ASP A 69 -0.02 -2.11 3.53
CA ASP A 69 1.34 -1.72 3.93
C ASP A 69 2.21 -2.94 4.22
N GLU A 70 1.65 -3.94 4.92
CA GLU A 70 2.35 -5.20 5.21
C GLU A 70 2.69 -5.96 3.93
N TYR A 71 1.77 -6.03 2.96
CA TYR A 71 2.00 -6.71 1.69
C TYR A 71 3.00 -5.98 0.80
N ALA A 72 2.99 -4.64 0.78
CA ALA A 72 4.02 -3.86 0.10
C ALA A 72 5.40 -4.14 0.72
N CYS A 73 5.52 -4.12 2.05
CA CYS A 73 6.76 -4.48 2.76
C CYS A 73 7.21 -5.93 2.47
N LYS A 74 6.28 -6.89 2.39
CA LYS A 74 6.60 -8.28 2.00
C LYS A 74 7.07 -8.37 0.54
N ALA A 75 6.46 -7.62 -0.37
CA ALA A 75 6.87 -7.56 -1.77
C ALA A 75 8.29 -6.98 -1.90
N ARG A 76 8.61 -5.91 -1.15
CA ARG A 76 9.99 -5.39 -1.02
C ARG A 76 10.94 -6.45 -0.49
N GLY A 77 10.53 -7.19 0.54
CA GLY A 77 11.26 -8.34 1.07
C GLY A 77 11.56 -9.43 0.04
N GLN A 78 10.66 -9.65 -0.93
CA GLN A 78 10.84 -10.58 -2.06
C GLN A 78 11.69 -9.99 -3.20
N GLY A 79 12.05 -8.71 -3.11
CA GLY A 79 12.88 -8.00 -4.07
C GLY A 79 12.13 -7.30 -5.18
N HIS A 80 10.82 -7.10 -5.06
CA HIS A 80 10.06 -6.22 -5.96
C HIS A 80 10.43 -4.76 -5.75
N SER A 81 10.50 -3.98 -6.83
CA SER A 81 10.81 -2.55 -6.78
C SER A 81 9.63 -1.71 -6.28
N TRP A 82 9.87 -0.44 -5.92
CA TRP A 82 8.78 0.50 -5.64
C TRP A 82 7.94 0.81 -6.90
N ASP A 83 8.52 0.71 -8.09
CA ASP A 83 7.77 0.77 -9.35
C ASP A 83 6.78 -0.40 -9.51
N ASP A 84 7.20 -1.63 -9.21
CA ASP A 84 6.30 -2.80 -9.25
C ASP A 84 5.13 -2.64 -8.28
N ILE A 85 5.39 -2.07 -7.11
CA ILE A 85 4.37 -1.79 -6.10
C ILE A 85 3.45 -0.65 -6.55
N ALA A 86 3.99 0.36 -7.23
CA ALA A 86 3.18 1.44 -7.81
C ALA A 86 2.20 0.92 -8.86
N ASP A 87 2.67 0.03 -9.73
CA ASP A 87 1.83 -0.64 -10.73
C ASP A 87 0.75 -1.49 -10.05
N ALA A 88 1.09 -2.20 -8.96
CA ALA A 88 0.11 -2.97 -8.18
C ALA A 88 -0.94 -2.09 -7.47
N PHE A 89 -0.57 -0.87 -7.06
CA PHE A 89 -1.50 0.14 -6.57
C PHE A 89 -2.37 0.75 -7.67
N GLY A 90 -2.06 0.52 -8.93
CA GLY A 90 -2.71 1.18 -10.06
C GLY A 90 -2.42 2.67 -10.09
N ILE A 91 -1.23 3.11 -9.65
CA ILE A 91 -0.80 4.51 -9.78
C ILE A 91 -0.55 4.78 -11.26
N ASP A 92 -1.30 5.73 -11.81
CA ASP A 92 -1.18 6.11 -13.21
C ASP A 92 0.10 6.92 -13.44
N ARG A 93 0.96 6.41 -14.32
CA ARG A 93 2.23 7.03 -14.69
C ARG A 93 2.05 8.27 -15.57
N ASP A 94 0.87 8.42 -16.19
CA ASP A 94 0.53 9.61 -16.97
C ASP A 94 0.07 10.77 -16.05
N GLU A 95 -0.44 10.46 -14.85
CA GLU A 95 -0.91 11.44 -13.87
C GLU A 95 0.13 11.77 -12.79
N VAL A 96 1.02 10.83 -12.47
CA VAL A 96 2.02 10.95 -11.39
C VAL A 96 3.43 10.85 -11.96
N SER A 97 4.22 11.91 -11.77
CA SER A 97 5.60 11.99 -12.30
C SER A 97 6.56 10.98 -11.68
N GLU A 98 6.35 10.62 -10.42
CA GLU A 98 7.21 9.69 -9.66
C GLU A 98 6.36 8.59 -8.98
N PRO A 99 5.83 7.61 -9.73
CA PRO A 99 4.95 6.57 -9.22
C PRO A 99 5.57 5.76 -8.07
N ALA A 100 6.86 5.47 -8.15
CA ALA A 100 7.61 4.77 -7.10
C ALA A 100 7.65 5.56 -5.78
N VAL A 101 7.81 6.88 -5.85
CA VAL A 101 7.80 7.76 -4.67
C VAL A 101 6.40 7.81 -4.06
N GLU A 102 5.37 7.97 -4.88
CA GLU A 102 3.96 7.93 -4.44
C GLU A 102 3.63 6.60 -3.75
N ALA A 103 4.06 5.47 -4.32
CA ALA A 103 3.89 4.15 -3.71
C ALA A 103 4.58 4.04 -2.35
N PHE A 104 5.83 4.51 -2.23
CA PHE A 104 6.55 4.55 -0.96
C PHE A 104 5.81 5.41 0.08
N GLN A 105 5.35 6.60 -0.31
CA GLN A 105 4.67 7.53 0.60
C GLN A 105 3.29 7.02 1.05
N ARG A 106 2.64 6.15 0.28
CA ARG A 106 1.42 5.46 0.76
C ARG A 106 1.71 4.52 1.93
N VAL A 107 2.84 3.81 1.87
CA VAL A 107 3.25 2.81 2.88
C VAL A 107 3.96 3.45 4.08
N ALA A 108 4.78 4.47 3.82
CA ALA A 108 5.56 5.22 4.81
C ALA A 108 5.23 6.72 4.68
N PRO A 109 4.01 7.13 5.06
CA PRO A 109 3.58 8.52 4.88
C PRO A 109 4.41 9.49 5.71
N PRO A 110 4.59 10.73 5.21
CA PRO A 110 5.26 11.78 5.95
C PRO A 110 4.65 12.00 7.32
N GLU A 111 5.48 12.06 8.36
CA GLU A 111 5.04 12.50 9.68
C GLU A 111 4.44 13.90 9.57
N ARG A 112 3.16 14.05 9.97
CA ARG A 112 2.39 15.30 9.82
C ARG A 112 3.01 16.53 10.49
N TYR A 113 3.96 16.33 11.40
CA TYR A 113 4.62 17.41 12.16
C TYR A 113 6.15 17.35 12.11
N GLY A 114 6.70 16.63 11.12
CA GLY A 114 8.03 16.83 10.54
C GLY A 114 9.20 16.88 11.51
N TRP A 115 9.65 15.72 12.00
CA TRP A 115 11.03 15.51 12.48
C TRP A 115 11.54 14.07 12.30
N GLY A 116 10.68 13.09 11.99
CA GLY A 116 11.08 11.71 11.68
C GLY A 116 11.40 11.47 10.21
N ASP A 117 12.41 10.64 9.94
CA ASP A 117 12.68 10.10 8.61
C ASP A 117 11.59 9.11 8.22
N ASN A 118 10.92 9.33 7.08
CA ASN A 118 9.98 8.37 6.53
C ASN A 118 10.74 7.11 6.14
N ASN A 119 10.39 5.98 6.73
CA ASN A 119 11.01 4.71 6.39
C ASN A 119 10.00 3.56 6.45
N ALA A 120 10.17 2.62 5.54
CA ALA A 120 9.51 1.32 5.58
C ALA A 120 10.50 0.30 6.15
N CYS A 121 10.03 -0.53 7.08
CA CYS A 121 10.82 -1.63 7.63
C CYS A 121 10.28 -2.97 7.12
N TRP A 122 11.14 -3.80 6.55
CA TRP A 122 10.75 -5.11 6.04
C TRP A 122 11.84 -6.17 6.26
N THR A 123 11.50 -7.45 6.05
CA THR A 123 12.48 -8.54 6.18
C THR A 123 12.89 -9.02 4.80
N CYS A 124 14.19 -8.95 4.50
CA CYS A 124 14.71 -9.43 3.22
C CYS A 124 14.63 -10.95 3.15
N THR A 125 13.99 -11.50 2.12
CA THR A 125 13.89 -12.96 1.96
C THR A 125 15.21 -13.61 1.56
N SER A 126 16.17 -12.86 1.01
CA SER A 126 17.49 -13.39 0.62
C SER A 126 18.48 -13.49 1.78
N CYS A 127 18.53 -12.51 2.68
CA CYS A 127 19.47 -12.52 3.81
C CYS A 127 18.80 -12.67 5.19
N ASN A 128 17.47 -12.71 5.23
CA ASN A 128 16.64 -12.79 6.44
C ASN A 128 16.91 -11.68 7.49
N GLN A 129 17.51 -10.57 7.07
CA GLN A 129 17.74 -9.40 7.91
C GLN A 129 16.59 -8.41 7.82
N ARG A 130 16.43 -7.60 8.86
CA ARG A 130 15.52 -6.46 8.87
C ARG A 130 16.17 -5.29 8.13
N VAL A 131 15.50 -4.81 7.09
CA VAL A 131 15.93 -3.70 6.25
C VAL A 131 15.12 -2.46 6.59
N THR A 132 15.80 -1.32 6.68
CA THR A 132 15.19 0.01 6.73
C THR A 132 15.36 0.66 5.36
N ASP A 133 14.25 0.93 4.70
CA ASP A 133 14.14 1.50 3.36
C ASP A 133 13.61 2.94 3.48
N ARG A 134 14.39 3.91 3.00
CA ARG A 134 14.05 5.34 3.04
C ARG A 134 13.32 5.80 1.79
N GLY A 135 12.98 4.90 0.88
CA GLY A 135 12.27 5.19 -0.35
C GLY A 135 13.19 5.37 -1.56
N PRO A 136 12.63 5.48 -2.76
CA PRO A 136 13.38 5.55 -4.01
C PRO A 136 13.84 6.98 -4.34
N TYR A 137 14.44 7.68 -3.37
CA TYR A 137 14.85 9.07 -3.54
C TYR A 137 16.26 9.22 -4.11
N GLU A 138 17.16 8.31 -3.74
CA GLU A 138 18.53 8.28 -4.26
C GLU A 138 18.64 7.34 -5.46
N GLY A 139 19.51 7.68 -6.40
CA GLY A 139 19.75 6.81 -7.55
C GLY A 139 20.37 5.47 -7.15
N ASN A 140 21.28 5.47 -6.17
CA ASN A 140 22.02 4.29 -5.74
C ASN A 140 21.23 3.50 -4.69
N PRO A 141 20.89 2.22 -4.94
CA PRO A 141 20.13 1.40 -3.99
C PRO A 141 20.75 1.28 -2.58
N ALA A 142 22.08 1.40 -2.47
CA ALA A 142 22.78 1.34 -1.17
C ALA A 142 22.51 2.58 -0.28
N ASP A 143 22.10 3.70 -0.86
CA ASP A 143 21.80 4.94 -0.12
C ASP A 143 20.33 4.96 0.35
N ASN A 144 19.46 4.21 -0.34
CA ASN A 144 18.04 4.07 -0.01
C ASN A 144 17.80 3.01 1.08
N GLU A 145 18.58 1.93 1.13
CA GLU A 145 18.33 0.79 2.01
C GLU A 145 19.50 0.48 2.94
N THR A 146 19.20 0.15 4.20
CA THR A 146 20.20 -0.26 5.20
C THR A 146 19.75 -1.50 5.97
N GLY A 147 20.70 -2.25 6.55
CA GLY A 147 20.38 -3.43 7.39
C GLY A 147 20.45 -4.78 6.68
N HIS A 148 20.86 -4.82 5.40
CA HIS A 148 21.19 -6.08 4.73
C HIS A 148 22.42 -6.75 5.33
N GLY A 149 22.50 -8.08 5.19
CA GLY A 149 23.76 -8.80 5.38
C GLY A 149 24.78 -8.44 4.30
N GLU A 150 26.08 -8.52 4.63
CA GLU A 150 27.19 -8.13 3.74
C GLU A 150 27.09 -8.78 2.35
N ASP A 151 26.75 -10.07 2.32
CA ASP A 151 26.63 -10.89 1.11
C ASP A 151 25.18 -11.06 0.61
N CYS A 152 24.28 -10.10 0.91
CA CYS A 152 22.90 -10.18 0.46
C CYS A 152 22.80 -10.18 -1.07
N GLU A 153 22.52 -11.33 -1.67
CA GLU A 153 22.44 -11.51 -3.12
C GLU A 153 21.47 -10.53 -3.80
N ARG A 154 20.30 -10.27 -3.19
CA ARG A 154 19.29 -9.35 -3.73
C ARG A 154 19.79 -7.91 -3.75
N HIS A 155 20.39 -7.43 -2.66
CA HIS A 155 20.90 -6.06 -2.57
C HIS A 155 22.13 -5.85 -3.48
N GLN A 156 23.05 -6.82 -3.51
CA GLN A 156 24.20 -6.78 -4.41
C GLN A 156 23.79 -6.78 -5.89
N ARG A 157 22.72 -7.50 -6.25
CA ARG A 157 22.16 -7.49 -7.60
C ARG A 157 21.63 -6.10 -7.99
N GLU A 158 20.92 -5.42 -7.10
CA GLU A 158 20.42 -4.06 -7.34
C GLU A 158 21.55 -3.05 -7.48
N ILE A 159 22.54 -3.06 -6.57
CA ILE A 159 23.74 -2.23 -6.67
C ILE A 159 24.49 -2.50 -7.98
N SER A 160 24.64 -3.76 -8.37
CA SER A 160 25.32 -4.13 -9.62
C SER A 160 24.54 -3.68 -10.85
N ALA A 161 23.21 -3.73 -10.82
CA ALA A 161 22.36 -3.23 -11.90
C ALA A 161 22.49 -1.71 -12.05
N TYR A 162 22.46 -0.98 -10.92
CA TYR A 162 22.71 0.45 -10.87
C TYR A 162 24.08 0.81 -11.45
N ARG A 163 25.16 0.15 -10.99
CA ARG A 163 26.52 0.39 -11.50
C ARG A 163 26.62 0.20 -13.01
N ARG A 164 26.04 -0.87 -13.55
CA ARG A 164 26.00 -1.11 -15.01
C ARG A 164 25.26 -0.01 -15.78
N GLN A 165 24.22 0.57 -15.19
CA GLN A 165 23.48 1.68 -15.80
C GLN A 165 24.34 2.95 -15.83
N TRP A 166 25.04 3.24 -14.74
CA TRP A 166 25.98 4.38 -14.66
C TRP A 166 27.16 4.22 -15.60
N ASP A 167 27.79 3.06 -15.64
CA ASP A 167 28.89 2.77 -16.57
C ASP A 167 28.44 2.98 -18.03
N ARG A 168 27.18 2.65 -18.37
CA ARG A 168 26.64 2.90 -19.71
C ARG A 168 26.38 4.39 -19.98
N ALA A 169 25.95 5.15 -18.97
CA ALA A 169 25.68 6.58 -19.10
C ALA A 169 26.98 7.39 -19.26
N ASP A 170 28.03 7.03 -18.51
CA ASP A 170 29.35 7.68 -18.59
C ASP A 170 30.10 7.32 -19.88
N ASN A 171 29.83 6.14 -20.45
CA ASN A 171 30.35 5.72 -21.77
C ASN A 171 29.40 6.09 -22.95
N GLY A 172 28.52 7.08 -22.76
CA GLY A 172 27.76 7.69 -23.86
C GLY A 172 28.67 8.33 -24.91
N PRO A 173 28.23 8.51 -26.17
CA PRO A 173 29.10 8.97 -27.25
C PRO A 173 29.78 10.28 -26.85
N GLU A 174 31.12 10.31 -26.93
CA GLU A 174 31.89 11.56 -26.89
C GLU A 174 31.25 12.48 -27.93
N TRP A 175 30.65 13.58 -27.46
CA TRP A 175 30.19 14.63 -28.34
C TRP A 175 31.42 15.17 -29.06
N GLU A 176 31.68 14.69 -30.28
CA GLU A 176 32.70 15.26 -31.16
C GLU A 176 32.32 16.72 -31.41
N PHE A 177 32.98 17.63 -30.68
CA PHE A 177 33.01 19.04 -31.02
C PHE A 177 33.76 19.18 -32.35
N GLU A 178 33.05 19.03 -33.47
CA GLU A 178 33.56 19.47 -34.76
C GLU A 178 33.78 20.99 -34.71
N ARG A 179 35.04 21.39 -34.93
CA ARG A 179 35.50 22.80 -35.04
C ARG A 179 35.32 23.33 -36.45
#